data_AF-A0A2U9IH37-F1
#
_entry.id   AF-A0A2U9IH37-F1
#
_cell.length_a   1.000
_cell.length_b   1.000
_cell.length_c   1.000
_cell.angle_alpha   90.00
_cell.angle_beta   90.00
_cell.angle_gamma   90.00
#
_symmetry.space_group_name_H-M   'P 1'
#
loop_
_entity.id
_entity.type
_entity.pdbx_description
1 polymer ?
#
loop_
_entity_poly.entity_id
_entity_poly.type
_entity_poly.pdbx_seq_one_letter_code
_entity_poly.pdbx_strand_id
1 'polypeptide(L)'
;MNSKNKHNRREKALSTTQLAIIVVVIAIVVIAAVAGIMMTTHKPTPTPVSTTSTHTPVTITVWDTYDVPENQGFNKSLVAFESAYPWIHVDVTYGVSISTSNFERVSQAQIIE
;
A
#
# COMPACT_ATOMS: atom_id res chain seq x y z
N MET A 1 -3.51 35.46 66.91
CA MET A 1 -2.42 35.52 65.92
C MET A 1 -2.52 34.30 65.01
N ASN A 2 -2.61 34.46 63.68
CA ASN A 2 -2.60 33.32 62.77
C ASN A 2 -1.62 33.52 61.58
N SER A 3 -0.84 32.47 61.37
CA SER A 3 0.33 32.32 60.50
C SER A 3 0.02 32.44 59.02
N LYS A 4 0.87 33.15 58.24
CA LYS A 4 1.08 32.87 56.80
C LYS A 4 2.55 33.07 56.42
N ASN A 5 3.24 31.95 56.48
CA ASN A 5 4.57 31.66 55.96
C ASN A 5 4.73 32.20 54.52
N LYS A 6 5.57 33.24 54.36
CA LYS A 6 5.88 33.86 53.07
C LYS A 6 6.93 33.00 52.37
N HIS A 7 6.50 31.87 51.80
CA HIS A 7 7.34 31.13 50.87
C HIS A 7 7.51 31.98 49.62
N ASN A 8 8.71 32.55 49.48
CA ASN A 8 9.19 33.16 48.26
C ASN A 8 9.12 32.11 47.16
N ARG A 9 7.99 32.07 46.44
CA ARG A 9 7.80 31.26 45.24
C ARG A 9 8.79 31.82 44.22
N ARG A 10 10.00 31.26 44.19
CA ARG A 10 10.85 31.34 43.01
C ARG A 10 10.05 30.61 41.94
N GLU A 11 9.26 31.37 41.18
CA GLU A 11 8.79 30.97 39.86
C GLU A 11 10.05 30.48 39.15
N LYS A 12 10.28 29.16 39.14
CA LYS A 12 11.40 28.58 38.41
C LYS A 12 11.00 28.67 36.94
N ALA A 13 11.10 29.87 36.39
CA ALA A 13 11.01 30.10 34.97
C ALA A 13 12.04 29.17 34.33
N LEU A 14 11.56 28.27 33.47
CA LEU A 14 12.42 27.46 32.65
C LEU A 14 13.34 28.43 31.91
N SER A 15 14.65 28.34 32.16
CA SER A 15 15.65 29.17 31.48
C SER A 15 15.42 29.10 29.98
N THR A 16 15.66 30.17 29.23
CA THR A 16 15.47 30.20 27.77
C THR A 16 16.14 29.02 27.07
N THR A 17 17.26 28.52 27.61
CA THR A 17 17.92 27.28 27.16
C THR A 17 17.08 26.02 27.40
N GLN A 18 16.45 25.90 28.57
CA GLN A 18 15.52 24.80 28.87
C GLN A 18 14.27 24.87 28.00
N LEU A 19 13.74 26.07 27.74
CA LEU A 19 12.62 26.26 26.82
C LEU A 19 13.00 25.82 25.39
N ALA A 20 14.19 26.19 24.92
CA ALA A 20 14.70 25.79 23.61
C ALA A 20 14.86 24.26 23.49
N ILE A 21 15.41 23.60 24.52
CA ILE A 21 15.53 22.14 24.56
C ILE A 21 14.15 21.48 24.48
N ILE A 22 13.17 21.95 25.26
CA ILE A 22 11.81 21.40 25.27
C ILE A 22 11.15 21.55 23.89
N VAL A 23 11.28 22.72 23.25
CA VAL A 23 10.72 22.96 21.90
C VAL A 23 11.36 22.03 20.86
N VAL A 24 12.68 21.84 20.91
CA VAL A 24 13.40 20.92 20.00
C VAL A 24 12.94 19.48 20.19
N VAL A 25 12.80 19.01 21.44
CA VAL A 25 12.34 17.65 21.73
C VAL A 25 10.91 17.42 21.22
N ILE A 26 10.00 18.39 21.44
CA ILE A 26 8.62 18.30 20.95
C ILE A 26 8.59 18.25 19.42
N ALA A 27 9.39 19.08 18.74
CA ALA A 27 9.48 19.06 17.28
C ALA A 27 9.98 17.70 16.74
N ILE A 28 10.99 17.10 17.37
CA ILE A 28 11.53 15.78 16.99
C ILE A 28 10.46 14.68 17.18
N VAL A 29 9.72 14.69 18.28
CA VAL A 29 8.67 13.69 18.56
C VAL A 29 7.54 13.78 17.53
N VAL A 30 7.14 14.99 17.12
CA VAL A 30 6.14 15.19 16.07
C VAL A 30 6.64 14.66 14.72
N ILE A 31 7.91 14.90 14.36
CA ILE A 31 8.51 14.37 13.13
C ILE A 31 8.57 12.84 13.16
N ALA A 32 8.94 12.23 14.29
CA ALA A 32 9.03 10.77 14.45
C ALA A 32 7.65 10.08 14.34
N ALA A 33 6.58 10.70 14.83
CA ALA A 33 5.23 10.15 14.73
C ALA A 33 4.70 10.12 13.29
N VAL A 34 5.07 11.11 12.45
CA VAL A 34 4.64 11.15 11.03
C VAL A 34 5.39 10.12 10.19
N ALA A 35 6.65 9.81 10.52
CA ALA A 35 7.44 8.79 9.82
C ALA A 35 6.99 7.35 10.11
N GLY A 36 6.27 7.11 11.21
CA GLY A 36 5.83 5.76 11.63
C GLY A 36 4.61 5.19 10.91
N ILE A 37 3.88 6.00 10.11
CA ILE A 37 2.68 5.54 9.38
C ILE A 37 2.97 5.25 7.90
N MET A 38 4.18 5.56 7.41
CA MET A 38 4.58 5.33 6.00
C MET A 38 5.56 4.16 5.84
N MET A 39 5.52 3.16 6.73
CA MET A 39 6.32 1.94 6.61
C MET A 39 5.49 0.76 6.11
N THR A 40 5.00 0.82 4.87
CA THR A 40 4.93 -0.36 3.98
C THR A 40 5.08 0.02 2.50
N THR A 41 5.72 1.13 2.17
CA THR A 41 6.16 1.35 0.78
C THR A 41 7.41 0.50 0.59
N HIS A 42 7.22 -0.77 0.18
CA HIS A 42 8.28 -1.54 -0.43
C HIS A 42 8.74 -0.74 -1.65
N LYS A 43 9.81 0.03 -1.52
CA LYS A 43 10.46 0.66 -2.67
C LYS A 43 11.06 -0.51 -3.46
N PRO A 44 10.53 -0.89 -4.64
CA PRO A 44 11.28 -1.78 -5.49
C PRO A 44 12.55 -1.03 -5.83
N THR A 45 13.69 -1.48 -5.29
CA THR A 45 14.99 -1.14 -5.86
C THR A 45 14.89 -1.50 -7.34
N PRO A 46 14.99 -0.55 -8.27
CA PRO A 46 15.03 -0.90 -9.67
C PRO A 46 16.40 -1.52 -9.92
N THR A 47 16.48 -2.85 -9.77
CA THR A 47 17.54 -3.61 -10.40
C THR A 47 17.35 -3.41 -11.90
N PRO A 48 18.33 -2.88 -12.65
CA PRO A 48 18.25 -2.86 -14.10
C PRO A 48 18.34 -4.31 -14.57
N VAL A 49 17.18 -4.94 -14.75
CA VAL A 49 17.07 -6.25 -15.38
C VAL A 49 17.16 -5.99 -16.88
N SER A 50 18.38 -5.97 -17.41
CA SER A 50 18.60 -6.21 -18.83
C SER A 50 18.40 -7.69 -19.10
N THR A 51 17.15 -8.13 -19.19
CA THR A 51 16.79 -9.39 -19.84
C THR A 51 16.21 -9.06 -21.19
N THR A 52 17.01 -9.17 -22.24
CA THR A 52 16.51 -9.49 -23.58
C THR A 52 15.96 -10.90 -23.56
N SER A 53 14.83 -11.07 -22.88
CA SER A 53 13.95 -12.22 -23.05
C SER A 53 12.92 -11.79 -24.09
N THR A 54 12.96 -12.42 -25.25
CA THR A 54 11.91 -12.25 -26.26
C THR A 54 10.67 -12.97 -25.74
N HIS A 55 9.78 -12.22 -25.09
CA HIS A 55 8.50 -12.71 -24.67
C HIS A 55 7.49 -12.62 -25.82
N THR A 56 6.81 -13.72 -26.12
CA THR A 56 5.65 -13.70 -27.01
C THR A 56 4.46 -13.12 -26.26
N PRO A 57 3.72 -12.15 -26.83
CA PRO A 57 2.50 -11.65 -26.23
C PRO A 57 1.47 -12.77 -26.02
N VAL A 58 0.87 -12.82 -24.84
CA VAL A 58 -0.17 -13.79 -24.50
C VAL A 58 -1.35 -13.10 -23.82
N THR A 59 -2.53 -13.71 -23.93
CA THR A 59 -3.75 -13.26 -23.25
C THR A 59 -4.24 -14.35 -22.32
N ILE A 60 -4.49 -14.01 -21.06
CA ILE A 60 -5.09 -14.87 -20.06
C ILE A 60 -6.53 -14.44 -19.88
N THR A 61 -7.48 -15.37 -20.03
CA THR A 61 -8.90 -15.08 -19.78
C THR A 61 -9.26 -15.47 -18.35
N VAL A 62 -9.82 -14.54 -17.59
CA VAL A 62 -10.28 -14.76 -16.21
C VAL A 62 -11.78 -14.56 -16.14
N TRP A 63 -12.49 -15.55 -15.59
CA TRP A 63 -13.92 -15.45 -15.33
C TRP A 63 -14.12 -15.14 -13.87
N ASP A 64 -14.62 -13.94 -13.63
CA ASP A 64 -14.72 -13.35 -12.33
C ASP A 64 -16.15 -13.45 -11.80
N THR A 65 -16.26 -13.99 -10.59
CA THR A 65 -17.54 -14.21 -9.89
C THR A 65 -17.74 -13.21 -8.76
N TYR A 66 -16.86 -12.21 -8.63
CA TYR A 66 -16.90 -11.24 -7.55
C TYR A 66 -17.97 -10.19 -7.78
N ASP A 67 -18.46 -9.64 -6.67
CA ASP A 67 -19.35 -8.49 -6.70
C ASP A 67 -18.57 -7.19 -6.95
N VAL A 68 -19.28 -6.13 -7.33
CA VAL A 68 -18.70 -4.82 -7.69
C VAL A 68 -17.68 -4.28 -6.68
N PRO A 69 -17.88 -4.39 -5.34
CA PRO A 69 -16.88 -3.90 -4.38
C PRO A 69 -15.54 -4.66 -4.45
N GLU A 70 -15.56 -5.98 -4.65
CA GLU A 70 -14.35 -6.81 -4.74
C GLU A 70 -13.60 -6.57 -6.06
N ASN A 71 -14.33 -6.29 -7.14
CA ASN A 71 -13.75 -5.93 -8.44
C ASN A 71 -12.80 -4.73 -8.36
N GLN A 72 -13.00 -3.81 -7.42
CA GLN A 72 -12.08 -2.68 -7.23
C GLN A 72 -10.69 -3.15 -6.77
N GLY A 73 -10.62 -4.10 -5.85
CA GLY A 73 -9.38 -4.68 -5.36
C GLY A 73 -8.70 -5.53 -6.44
N PHE A 74 -9.50 -6.37 -7.10
CA PHE A 74 -9.06 -7.21 -8.20
C PHE A 74 -8.44 -6.37 -9.35
N ASN A 75 -9.11 -5.31 -9.79
CA ASN A 75 -8.61 -4.43 -10.86
C ASN A 75 -7.28 -3.75 -10.50
N LYS A 76 -7.11 -3.32 -9.26
CA LYS A 76 -5.83 -2.75 -8.80
C LYS A 76 -4.71 -3.79 -8.88
N SER A 77 -5.00 -5.04 -8.55
CA SER A 77 -4.02 -6.12 -8.64
C SER A 77 -3.66 -6.44 -10.10
N LEU A 78 -4.62 -6.40 -11.03
CA LEU A 78 -4.39 -6.61 -12.46
C LEU A 78 -3.48 -5.53 -13.05
N VAL A 79 -3.72 -4.26 -12.71
CA VAL A 79 -2.86 -3.16 -13.16
C VAL A 79 -1.41 -3.36 -12.71
N ALA A 80 -1.20 -3.77 -11.46
CA ALA A 80 0.14 -4.06 -10.95
C ALA A 80 0.77 -5.26 -11.66
N PHE A 81 -0.01 -6.29 -11.96
CA PHE A 81 0.43 -7.48 -12.69
C PHE A 81 0.86 -7.16 -14.12
N GLU A 82 0.02 -6.49 -14.92
CA GLU A 82 0.35 -6.14 -16.30
C GLU A 82 1.52 -5.16 -16.39
N SER A 83 1.67 -4.27 -15.40
CA SER A 83 2.85 -3.40 -15.31
C SER A 83 4.15 -4.17 -15.05
N ALA A 84 4.09 -5.30 -14.33
CA ALA A 84 5.25 -6.15 -14.06
C ALA A 84 5.55 -7.11 -15.23
N TYR A 85 4.52 -7.49 -15.99
CA TYR A 85 4.59 -8.43 -17.11
C TYR A 85 3.96 -7.85 -18.38
N PRO A 86 4.61 -6.91 -19.09
CA PRO A 86 4.00 -6.18 -20.21
C PRO A 86 3.62 -7.05 -21.42
N TRP A 87 4.12 -8.29 -21.50
CA TRP A 87 3.78 -9.25 -22.56
C TRP A 87 2.55 -10.09 -22.24
N ILE A 88 1.96 -9.94 -21.05
CA ILE A 88 0.77 -10.66 -20.62
C ILE A 88 -0.37 -9.65 -20.51
N HIS A 89 -1.45 -9.90 -21.24
CA HIS A 89 -2.71 -9.19 -21.06
C HIS A 89 -3.71 -10.10 -20.34
N VAL A 90 -4.48 -9.55 -19.42
CA VAL A 90 -5.56 -10.27 -18.72
C VAL A 90 -6.91 -9.74 -19.18
N ASP A 91 -7.67 -10.59 -19.87
CA ASP A 91 -9.03 -10.32 -20.28
C ASP A 91 -10.00 -10.89 -19.23
N VAL A 92 -10.86 -10.04 -18.66
CA VAL A 92 -11.73 -10.40 -17.55
C VAL A 92 -13.19 -10.36 -17.97
N THR A 93 -13.88 -11.48 -17.79
CA THR A 93 -15.34 -11.54 -17.88
C THR A 93 -15.94 -11.49 -16.47
N TYR A 94 -16.60 -10.39 -16.12
CA TYR A 94 -17.25 -10.21 -14.82
C TYR A 94 -18.67 -10.79 -14.78
N GLY A 95 -19.15 -11.06 -13.55
CA GLY A 95 -20.53 -11.47 -13.31
C GLY A 95 -20.81 -12.91 -13.76
N VAL A 96 -19.77 -13.74 -13.83
CA VAL A 96 -19.90 -15.13 -14.21
C VAL A 96 -20.49 -15.92 -13.05
N SER A 97 -21.52 -16.72 -13.31
CA SER A 97 -22.03 -17.69 -12.34
C SER A 97 -21.18 -18.98 -12.35
N ILE A 98 -20.96 -19.59 -11.19
CA ILE A 98 -20.27 -20.88 -11.10
C ILE A 98 -21.21 -21.96 -11.65
N SER A 99 -20.94 -22.40 -12.89
CA SER A 99 -21.69 -23.47 -13.57
C SER A 99 -20.70 -24.42 -14.22
N THR A 100 -20.96 -25.73 -14.18
CA THR A 100 -20.12 -26.75 -14.86
C THR A 100 -19.97 -26.48 -16.36
N SER A 101 -21.03 -25.95 -17.00
CA SER A 101 -21.02 -25.55 -18.42
C SER A 101 -19.98 -24.48 -18.77
N ASN A 102 -19.61 -23.65 -17.80
CA ASN A 102 -18.65 -22.58 -17.98
C ASN A 102 -17.22 -23.12 -18.08
N PHE A 103 -16.92 -24.23 -17.39
CA PHE A 103 -15.62 -24.88 -17.43
C PHE A 103 -15.43 -25.73 -18.71
N GLU A 104 -16.49 -26.34 -19.25
CA GLU A 104 -16.44 -27.13 -20.49
C GLU A 104 -16.13 -26.27 -21.74
N ARG A 105 -16.54 -24.99 -21.74
CA ARG A 105 -16.23 -24.08 -22.85
C ARG A 105 -14.75 -23.71 -22.90
N VAL A 106 -14.10 -23.61 -21.75
CA VAL A 106 -12.68 -23.27 -21.63
C VAL A 106 -11.80 -24.45 -22.05
N SER A 107 -12.16 -25.67 -21.66
CA SER A 107 -11.41 -26.86 -22.07
C SER A 107 -11.44 -27.09 -23.58
N GLN A 108 -12.56 -26.78 -24.25
CA GLN A 108 -12.63 -26.88 -25.72
C GLN A 108 -11.94 -25.72 -26.45
N ALA A 109 -11.89 -24.51 -25.88
CA ALA A 109 -11.16 -23.39 -26.49
C ALA A 109 -9.63 -23.57 -26.45
N GLN A 110 -9.11 -24.35 -25.49
CA GLN A 110 -7.67 -24.67 -25.40
C GLN A 110 -7.25 -25.90 -26.23
N ILE A 111 -8.21 -26.69 -26.74
CA ILE A 111 -7.97 -27.82 -27.64
C ILE A 111 -8.42 -27.40 -29.04
N ILE A 112 -7.64 -26.52 -29.68
CA ILE A 112 -7.71 -26.33 -31.13
C ILE A 112 -6.26 -26.40 -31.61
N GLU A 113 -5.89 -27.56 -32.16
CA GLU A 113 -4.70 -27.75 -33.02
C GLU A 113 -4.83 -26.96 -34.33
#